data_AF-A0A8S9MIN4-F1
#
_entry.id   AF-A0A8S9MIN4-F1
#
_cell.length_a   1.000
_cell.length_b   1.000
_cell.length_c   1.000
_cell.angle_alpha   90.00
_cell.angle_beta   90.00
_cell.angle_gamma   90.00
#
_symmetry.space_group_name_H-M   'P 1'
#
loop_
_entity.id
_entity.type
_entity.pdbx_description
1 polymer ?
#
loop_
_entity_poly.entity_id
_entity_poly.type
_entity_poly.pdbx_seq_one_letter_code
_entity_poly.pdbx_strand_id
1 'polypeptide(L)'
;MSDIWPVCSEFSKLWAVDDSSSAIIIGGKQKSPNSAFKIQNVPVEEHTYKVTTSYGTVGTTPPQPLVTNDESKTLVVQFVKADDATKATTVGESHMAQRKY
;
A
#
# COMPACT_ATOMS: atom_id res chain seq x y z
N MET A 1 -21.11 -5.38 8.21
CA MET A 1 -20.32 -4.23 7.73
C MET A 1 -19.18 -4.01 8.71
N SER A 2 -17.91 -4.02 8.28
CA SER A 2 -16.78 -3.73 9.19
C SER A 2 -16.53 -2.22 9.27
N ASP A 3 -16.70 -1.65 10.46
CA ASP A 3 -16.47 -0.24 10.84
C ASP A 3 -14.98 0.20 10.82
N ILE A 4 -14.15 -0.45 10.00
CA ILE A 4 -12.69 -0.25 9.98
C ILE A 4 -12.31 1.13 9.38
N TRP A 5 -13.25 1.86 8.78
CA TRP A 5 -12.97 3.06 8.00
C TRP A 5 -13.87 4.26 8.41
N PRO A 6 -13.55 4.99 9.49
CA PRO A 6 -14.39 6.07 10.01
C PRO A 6 -14.25 7.41 9.26
N VAL A 7 -13.25 7.56 8.39
CA VAL A 7 -12.93 8.82 7.67
C VAL A 7 -12.60 8.53 6.20
N CYS A 8 -12.67 9.52 5.30
CA CYS A 8 -12.41 9.31 3.86
C CYS A 8 -13.30 8.21 3.25
N SER A 9 -14.54 8.12 3.71
CA SER A 9 -15.50 7.09 3.28
C SER A 9 -16.01 7.33 1.86
N GLU A 10 -15.84 8.55 1.34
CA GLU A 10 -16.13 8.94 -0.04
C GLU A 10 -15.16 8.34 -1.06
N PHE A 11 -13.96 7.92 -0.62
CA PHE A 11 -12.96 7.29 -1.47
C PHE A 11 -13.09 5.77 -1.46
N SER A 12 -12.69 5.16 -2.57
CA SER A 12 -12.60 3.70 -2.62
C SER A 12 -11.50 3.20 -1.67
N LYS A 13 -11.59 1.93 -1.28
CA LYS A 13 -10.56 1.26 -0.48
C LYS A 13 -9.43 0.63 -1.34
N LEU A 14 -9.38 0.99 -2.63
CA LEU A 14 -8.36 0.50 -3.54
C LEU A 14 -7.09 1.34 -3.41
N TRP A 15 -5.94 0.67 -3.51
CA TRP A 15 -4.66 1.34 -3.62
C TRP A 15 -4.50 2.01 -4.99
N ALA A 16 -3.76 3.11 -5.02
CA ALA A 16 -3.32 3.77 -6.24
C ALA A 16 -1.94 4.40 -6.04
N VAL A 17 -1.24 4.62 -7.14
CA VAL A 17 -0.05 5.48 -7.19
C VAL A 17 -0.51 6.91 -7.43
N ASP A 18 -0.08 7.84 -6.58
CA ASP A 18 -0.17 9.27 -6.85
C ASP A 18 0.89 9.66 -7.87
N ASP A 19 0.47 10.10 -9.06
CA ASP A 19 1.36 10.45 -10.17
C ASP A 19 2.30 11.62 -9.81
N SER A 20 1.93 12.46 -8.84
CA SER A 20 2.72 13.64 -8.45
C SER A 20 3.85 13.32 -7.46
N SER A 21 3.56 12.48 -6.46
CA SER A 21 4.49 12.16 -5.37
C SER A 21 5.08 10.77 -5.44
N SER A 22 4.57 9.91 -6.34
CA SER A 22 4.86 8.48 -6.38
C SER A 22 4.47 7.71 -5.11
N ALA A 23 3.70 8.32 -4.20
CA ALA A 23 3.21 7.67 -3.00
C ALA A 23 2.11 6.65 -3.31
N ILE A 24 2.01 5.60 -2.48
CA ILE A 24 0.86 4.70 -2.50
C ILE A 24 -0.26 5.27 -1.63
N ILE A 25 -1.40 5.58 -2.25
CA ILE A 25 -2.56 6.20 -1.61
C ILE A 25 -3.79 5.28 -1.64
N ILE A 26 -4.83 5.69 -0.91
CA ILE A 26 -6.14 5.02 -0.87
C ILE A 26 -7.15 5.92 -1.57
N GLY A 27 -8.01 5.32 -2.39
CA GLY A 27 -8.95 6.05 -3.24
C GLY A 27 -8.79 5.78 -4.74
N GLY A 28 -8.10 4.69 -5.09
CA GLY A 28 -7.93 4.27 -6.47
C GLY A 28 -9.25 4.00 -7.19
N LYS A 29 -9.21 3.95 -8.52
CA LYS A 29 -10.38 3.64 -9.34
C LYS A 29 -10.19 2.28 -9.99
N GLN A 30 -11.23 1.45 -9.95
CA GLN A 30 -11.19 0.14 -10.58
C GLN A 30 -10.82 0.30 -12.08
N LYS A 31 -9.90 -0.55 -12.57
CA LYS A 31 -9.36 -0.52 -13.94
C LYS A 31 -8.51 0.70 -14.32
N SER A 32 -8.23 1.62 -13.38
CA SER A 32 -7.28 2.71 -13.67
C SER A 32 -5.84 2.20 -13.66
N PRO A 33 -4.96 2.63 -14.59
CA PRO A 33 -3.59 2.13 -14.67
C PRO A 33 -2.79 2.32 -13.38
N ASN A 34 -2.96 3.44 -12.69
CA ASN A 34 -2.31 3.72 -11.41
C ASN A 34 -2.85 2.92 -10.23
N SER A 35 -3.96 2.18 -10.40
CA SER A 35 -4.49 1.23 -9.43
C SER A 35 -4.14 -0.23 -9.75
N ALA A 36 -3.33 -0.47 -10.80
CA ALA A 36 -2.90 -1.81 -11.19
C ALA A 36 -1.58 -2.20 -10.51
N PHE A 37 -1.67 -3.18 -9.62
CA PHE A 37 -0.52 -3.78 -8.92
C PHE A 37 -0.31 -5.22 -9.38
N LYS A 38 0.94 -5.66 -9.41
CA LYS A 38 1.35 -7.04 -9.70
C LYS A 38 2.15 -7.58 -8.54
N ILE A 39 2.01 -8.87 -8.28
CA ILE A 39 2.80 -9.60 -7.29
C ILE A 39 3.82 -10.44 -8.05
N GLN A 40 5.08 -10.38 -7.64
CA GLN A 40 6.17 -11.12 -8.28
C GLN A 40 6.99 -11.85 -7.22
N ASN A 41 7.38 -13.08 -7.51
CA ASN A 41 8.23 -13.89 -6.62
C ASN A 41 9.60 -13.21 -6.44
N VAL A 42 10.12 -13.26 -5.22
CA VAL A 42 11.52 -12.93 -4.94
C VAL A 42 12.30 -14.26 -4.87
N PRO A 43 13.39 -14.44 -5.63
CA PRO A 43 14.07 -15.74 -5.72
C PRO A 43 14.81 -16.17 -4.44
N VAL A 44 14.96 -15.25 -3.49
CA VAL A 44 15.89 -15.39 -2.36
C VAL A 44 15.26 -16.18 -1.20
N GLU A 45 13.95 -16.10 -1.01
CA GLU A 45 13.24 -16.74 0.10
C GLU A 45 11.88 -17.31 -0.34
N GLU A 46 11.53 -18.50 0.16
CA GLU A 46 10.25 -19.15 -0.12
C GLU A 46 9.08 -18.29 0.40
N HIS A 47 7.99 -18.22 -0.37
CA HIS A 47 6.80 -17.43 -0.04
C HIS A 47 7.03 -15.93 0.17
N THR A 48 8.11 -15.38 -0.38
CA THR A 48 8.36 -13.93 -0.39
C THR A 48 8.12 -13.31 -1.77
N TYR A 49 7.59 -12.09 -1.75
CA TYR A 49 7.16 -11.40 -2.96
C TYR A 49 7.53 -9.94 -2.92
N LYS A 50 7.64 -9.34 -4.11
CA LYS A 50 7.64 -7.89 -4.32
C LYS A 50 6.36 -7.48 -5.01
N VAL A 51 5.91 -6.27 -4.72
CA VAL A 51 4.75 -5.65 -5.37
C VAL A 51 5.25 -4.64 -6.40
N THR A 52 4.75 -4.70 -7.62
CA THR A 52 5.15 -3.79 -8.71
C THR A 52 3.94 -3.11 -9.33
N THR A 53 4.18 -1.95 -9.94
CA THR A 53 3.21 -1.16 -10.69
C THR A 53 3.77 -0.88 -12.08
N SER A 54 3.02 -0.21 -12.95
CA SER A 54 3.57 0.30 -14.23
C SER A 54 4.62 1.40 -14.04
N TYR A 55 4.70 2.00 -12.84
CA TYR A 55 5.58 3.12 -12.53
C TYR A 55 6.90 2.68 -11.88
N GLY A 56 6.98 1.43 -11.40
CA GLY A 56 8.15 0.89 -10.72
C GLY A 56 7.80 -0.13 -9.64
N THR A 57 8.75 -0.42 -8.76
CA THR A 57 8.55 -1.36 -7.65
C THR A 57 8.06 -0.62 -6.42
N VAL A 58 7.15 -1.23 -5.65
CA VAL A 58 6.77 -0.68 -4.33
C VAL A 58 7.95 -0.88 -3.39
N GLY A 59 8.51 0.23 -2.94
CA GLY A 59 9.55 0.28 -1.94
C GLY A 59 9.09 0.97 -0.68
N THR A 60 9.99 1.03 0.29
CA THR A 60 9.79 1.79 1.52
C THR A 60 10.85 2.87 1.64
N THR A 61 10.39 4.09 1.89
CA THR A 61 11.19 5.06 2.65
C THR A 61 10.46 5.24 3.97
N PRO A 62 11.01 4.77 5.10
CA PRO A 62 10.30 4.84 6.37
C PRO A 62 9.83 6.29 6.63
N PRO A 63 8.54 6.53 6.90
CA PRO A 63 7.49 5.58 7.24
C PRO A 63 6.46 5.23 6.13
N GLN A 64 6.68 5.61 4.86
CA GLN A 64 5.64 5.55 3.81
C GLN A 64 6.02 4.67 2.61
N PRO A 65 5.11 3.81 2.12
CA PRO A 65 5.31 3.06 0.87
C PRO A 65 5.24 4.00 -0.34
N LEU A 66 6.18 3.84 -1.26
CA LEU A 66 6.29 4.63 -2.48
C LEU A 66 6.80 3.79 -3.65
N VAL A 67 6.63 4.30 -4.87
CA VAL A 67 7.22 3.68 -6.05
C VAL A 67 8.69 4.07 -6.17
N THR A 68 9.57 3.07 -6.31
CA THR A 68 11.02 3.22 -6.44
C THR A 68 11.55 2.40 -7.61
N ASN A 69 12.63 2.89 -8.23
CA ASN A 69 13.47 2.17 -9.18
C ASN A 69 14.77 1.66 -8.55
N ASP A 70 15.03 2.02 -7.29
CA ASP A 70 16.18 1.54 -6.51
C ASP A 70 15.86 0.16 -5.92
N GLU A 71 16.51 -0.88 -6.44
CA GLU A 71 16.27 -2.27 -6.03
C GLU A 71 16.56 -2.51 -4.55
N SER A 72 17.50 -1.76 -3.95
CA SER A 72 17.86 -1.89 -2.53
C SER A 72 16.76 -1.43 -1.57
N LYS A 73 15.78 -0.66 -2.08
CA LYS A 73 14.64 -0.14 -1.32
C LYS A 73 13.36 -0.93 -1.55
N THR A 74 13.45 -2.07 -2.25
CA THR A 74 12.29 -2.93 -2.53
C THR A 74 11.67 -3.42 -1.23
N LEU A 75 10.35 -3.24 -1.10
CA LEU A 75 9.60 -3.82 0.01
C LEU A 75 9.33 -5.30 -0.31
N VAL A 76 9.94 -6.18 0.47
CA VAL A 76 9.69 -7.63 0.42
C VAL A 76 8.59 -7.96 1.42
N VAL A 77 7.56 -8.68 0.98
CA VAL A 77 6.37 -9.01 1.77
C VAL A 77 6.06 -10.51 1.72
N GLN A 78 5.35 -10.97 2.75
CA GLN A 78 4.68 -12.27 2.78
C GLN A 78 3.17 -12.03 2.94
N PHE A 79 2.35 -12.87 2.29
CA PHE A 79 0.89 -12.78 2.40
C PHE A 79 0.38 -13.82 3.39
N VAL A 80 -0.11 -13.33 4.53
CA VAL A 80 -0.72 -14.18 5.57
C VAL A 80 -2.22 -14.21 5.37
N LYS A 81 -2.81 -15.41 5.40
CA LYS A 81 -4.27 -15.56 5.38
C LYS A 81 -4.85 -14.92 6.64
N ALA A 82 -5.77 -13.99 6.47
CA ALA A 82 -6.51 -13.44 7.61
C ALA A 82 -7.47 -14.50 8.15
N ASP A 83 -7.35 -14.83 9.44
CA ASP A 83 -8.41 -15.49 10.20
C ASP A 83 -9.32 -14.41 10.79
N ASP A 84 -10.62 -14.70 10.99
CA ASP A 84 -11.61 -13.72 11.49
C ASP A 84 -11.20 -13.04 12.82
N ALA A 85 -10.32 -13.67 13.60
CA ALA A 85 -9.77 -13.11 14.85
C ALA A 85 -8.61 -12.13 14.64
N THR A 86 -7.90 -12.22 13.52
CA THR A 86 -6.74 -11.36 13.20
C THR A 86 -7.20 -10.22 12.31
N LYS A 87 -8.03 -9.32 12.86
CA LYS A 87 -8.13 -7.97 12.29
C LYS A 87 -6.74 -7.34 12.35
N ALA A 88 -6.25 -6.82 11.22
CA ALA A 88 -5.01 -6.08 11.13
C ALA A 88 -4.94 -5.08 12.30
N THR A 89 -4.02 -5.30 13.23
CA THR A 89 -3.84 -4.41 14.38
C THR A 89 -3.06 -3.21 13.90
N THR A 90 -3.76 -2.10 13.66
CA THR A 90 -3.11 -0.79 13.48
C THR A 90 -2.62 -0.33 14.86
N VAL A 91 -1.38 -0.65 15.23
CA VAL A 91 -0.73 -0.03 16.40
C VAL A 91 -0.07 1.25 15.91
N GLY A 92 -0.82 2.36 15.95
CA GLY A 92 -0.31 3.67 15.57
C GLY A 92 -1.27 4.74 16.06
N GLU A 93 -0.88 5.46 17.11
CA GLU A 93 -1.59 6.66 17.56
C GLU A 93 -1.59 7.69 16.43
N SER A 94 -2.77 8.07 15.97
CA SER A 94 -2.95 9.20 15.06
C SER A 94 -3.00 10.49 15.88
N HIS A 95 -1.86 11.20 15.97
CA HIS A 95 -1.89 12.64 16.22
C HIS A 95 -2.20 13.34 14.89
N MET A 96 -3.49 13.58 14.67
CA MET A 96 -4.01 14.33 13.53
C MET A 96 -3.47 15.78 13.55
N ALA A 97 -2.49 16.09 12.71
CA ALA A 97 -2.17 17.49 12.38
C ALA A 97 -2.95 17.89 11.12
N GLN A 98 -4.14 18.45 11.30
CA GLN A 98 -4.87 19.11 10.22
C GLN A 98 -4.10 20.37 9.78
N ARG A 99 -3.55 20.38 8.56
CA ARG A 99 -3.20 21.63 7.89
C ARG A 99 -4.41 22.11 7.08
N LYS A 100 -5.05 23.17 7.57
CA LYS A 100 -6.00 24.00 6.82
C LYS A 100 -5.26 24.70 5.67
N TYR A 101 -5.87 24.67 4.49
CA TYR A 101 -5.78 25.78 3.53
C TYR A 101 -7.17 26.43 3.46
#